data_AF-A0A1F9ZVS3-F1
#
_entry.id   AF-A0A1F9ZVS3-F1
#
_cell.length_a   1.000
_cell.length_b   1.000
_cell.length_c   1.000
_cell.angle_alpha   90.00
_cell.angle_beta   90.00
_cell.angle_gamma   90.00
#
_symmetry.space_group_name_H-M   'P 1'
#
loop_
_entity.id
_entity.type
_entity.pdbx_description
1 polymer ?
#
loop_
_entity_poly.entity_id
_entity_poly.type
_entity_poly.pdbx_seq_one_letter_code
_entity_poly.pdbx_strand_id
1 'polypeptide(L)'
;MIQVSPPDKYGFCSYGVSTDVVKSAAESASKVIAKINPQMPRALGDRFISMLKSMPHRKLQQFCCIDYDSEMSFVAHTKDGVKQNIVGLGSYHLNPATHRAEIAFMMADAWQGKGIGTYMMQALVKIAKSKKIKGFTAEVMRDNVAMIALMQKAGVEPKSTIVNGSYLFTMDF
;
A
#
# COMPACT_ATOMS: atom_id res chain seq x y z
N MET A 1 11.16 2.63 3.77
CA MET A 1 10.62 2.27 5.10
C MET A 1 11.71 2.54 6.13
N ILE A 2 11.46 3.41 7.11
CA ILE A 2 12.46 3.82 8.13
C ILE A 2 12.09 3.24 9.50
N GLN A 3 13.08 2.97 10.36
CA GLN A 3 12.83 2.63 11.76
C GLN A 3 13.01 3.86 12.64
N VAL A 4 12.10 4.03 13.60
CA VAL A 4 12.12 5.18 14.53
C VAL A 4 11.88 4.73 15.96
N SER A 5 12.34 5.52 16.93
CA SER A 5 12.02 5.31 18.35
C SER A 5 10.52 5.47 18.61
N PRO A 6 9.99 4.93 19.73
CA PRO A 6 8.64 5.27 20.18
C PRO A 6 8.47 6.78 20.36
N PRO A 7 7.27 7.34 20.19
CA PRO A 7 6.99 8.76 20.42
C PRO A 7 7.16 9.15 21.88
N ASP A 8 7.53 10.40 22.14
CA ASP A 8 7.53 10.96 23.50
C ASP A 8 6.18 11.57 23.84
N LYS A 9 6.09 12.15 25.04
CA LYS A 9 4.93 12.93 25.50
C LYS A 9 4.47 13.98 24.48
N TYR A 10 5.38 14.56 23.70
CA TYR A 10 5.07 15.59 22.69
C TYR A 10 4.81 15.02 21.29
N GLY A 11 5.05 13.71 21.08
CA GLY A 11 4.80 13.03 19.81
C GLY A 11 5.97 13.03 18.85
N PHE A 12 7.17 13.33 19.32
CA PHE A 12 8.38 13.25 18.51
C PHE A 12 9.01 11.86 18.58
N CYS A 13 9.46 11.40 17.42
CA CYS A 13 10.26 10.18 17.25
C CYS A 13 11.67 10.53 16.79
N SER A 14 12.65 9.77 17.25
CA SER A 14 14.05 9.88 16.85
C SER A 14 14.35 8.93 15.69
N TYR A 15 15.12 9.39 14.71
CA TYR A 15 15.70 8.56 13.63
C TYR A 15 16.80 7.60 14.11
N GLY A 16 17.27 7.74 15.36
CA GLY A 16 18.28 6.87 15.97
C GLY A 16 19.71 7.26 15.64
N VAL A 17 20.61 6.27 15.52
CA VAL A 17 22.05 6.48 15.26
C VAL A 17 22.36 6.81 13.80
N SER A 18 21.44 6.57 12.88
CA SER A 18 21.63 6.76 11.43
C SER A 18 20.94 8.02 10.92
N THR A 19 21.01 9.11 11.68
CA THR A 19 20.21 10.32 11.42
C THR A 19 20.52 10.98 10.09
N ASP A 20 21.77 10.96 9.66
CA ASP A 20 22.18 11.79 8.53
C ASP A 20 21.67 11.22 7.20
N VAL A 21 21.72 9.90 7.07
CA VAL A 21 21.21 9.17 5.89
C VAL A 21 19.69 9.05 5.92
N VAL A 22 19.12 8.71 7.08
CA VAL A 22 17.68 8.44 7.20
C VAL A 22 16.86 9.73 7.13
N LYS A 23 17.36 10.85 7.68
CA LYS A 23 16.69 12.17 7.58
C LYS A 23 16.67 12.65 6.12
N SER A 24 17.80 12.62 5.43
CA SER A 24 17.90 13.03 4.02
C SER A 24 17.00 12.19 3.12
N ALA A 25 16.97 10.87 3.33
CA ALA A 25 16.09 9.97 2.60
C ALA A 25 14.61 10.19 2.92
N ALA A 26 14.28 10.54 4.17
CA ALA A 26 12.91 10.82 4.58
C ALA A 26 12.41 12.18 4.06
N GLU A 27 13.26 13.20 4.03
CA GLU A 27 12.92 14.54 3.52
C GLU A 27 12.79 14.56 1.99
N SER A 28 13.57 13.73 1.28
CA SER A 28 13.51 13.63 -0.18
C SER A 28 12.35 12.75 -0.68
N ALA A 29 11.83 11.88 0.17
CA ALA A 29 10.77 10.95 -0.20
C ALA A 29 9.40 11.64 -0.15
N SER A 30 8.61 11.49 -1.22
CA SER A 30 7.23 11.97 -1.26
C SER A 30 6.33 11.29 -0.21
N LYS A 31 6.66 10.06 0.20
CA LYS A 31 5.98 9.29 1.23
C LYS A 31 6.98 8.49 2.06
N VAL A 32 6.84 8.52 3.38
CA VAL A 32 7.70 7.80 4.32
C VAL A 32 6.85 6.93 5.25
N ILE A 33 7.08 5.62 5.19
CA ILE A 33 6.50 4.67 6.14
C ILE A 33 7.50 4.44 7.27
N ALA A 34 7.13 4.82 8.49
CA ALA A 34 7.93 4.66 9.69
C ALA A 34 7.44 3.48 10.53
N LYS A 35 8.34 2.54 10.84
CA LYS A 35 8.10 1.42 11.77
C LYS A 35 8.65 1.80 13.14
N ILE A 36 7.80 1.74 14.17
CA ILE A 36 8.20 2.01 15.55
C ILE A 36 8.95 0.80 16.11
N ASN A 37 10.16 1.03 16.62
CA ASN A 37 10.99 0.02 17.28
C ASN A 37 11.38 0.53 18.68
N PRO A 38 10.87 -0.09 19.78
CA PRO A 38 11.20 0.29 21.15
C PRO A 38 12.69 0.22 21.52
N GLN A 39 13.48 -0.59 20.80
CA GLN A 39 14.92 -0.70 21.03
C GLN A 39 15.73 0.38 20.30
N MET A 40 15.08 1.26 19.52
CA MET A 40 15.78 2.35 18.84
C MET A 40 16.25 3.41 19.85
N PRO A 41 17.57 3.68 19.93
CA PRO A 41 18.10 4.67 20.84
C PRO A 41 17.63 6.08 20.47
N ARG A 42 17.26 6.87 21.49
CA ARG A 42 16.91 8.28 21.32
C ARG A 42 18.18 9.12 21.33
N ALA A 43 18.56 9.63 20.16
CA ALA A 43 19.62 10.63 20.04
C ALA A 43 19.00 12.02 20.19
N LEU A 44 19.53 12.84 21.09
CA LEU A 44 19.10 14.24 21.27
C LEU A 44 19.66 15.12 20.13
N GLY A 45 18.99 16.23 19.81
CA GLY A 45 19.39 17.20 18.77
C GLY A 45 18.36 17.36 17.64
N ASP A 46 18.79 17.79 16.46
CA ASP A 46 17.96 18.13 15.29
C ASP A 46 17.46 16.91 14.49
N ARG A 47 17.02 15.89 15.25
CA ARG A 47 16.85 14.49 14.82
C ARG A 47 15.44 13.96 15.06
N PHE A 48 14.51 14.87 15.30
CA PHE A 48 13.13 14.54 15.64
C PHE A 48 12.22 14.68 14.43
N ILE A 49 11.51 13.61 14.11
CA ILE A 49 10.32 13.68 13.26
C ILE A 49 9.11 13.88 14.16
N SER A 50 8.25 14.83 13.79
CA SER A 50 6.92 14.94 14.37
C SER A 50 6.07 13.80 13.83
N MET A 51 5.58 12.93 14.72
CA MET A 51 4.44 12.08 14.36
C MET A 51 3.17 12.90 14.47
N LEU A 52 2.36 12.87 13.42
CA LEU A 52 0.97 13.29 13.49
C LEU A 52 0.22 12.34 14.45
N LYS A 53 0.18 12.71 15.74
CA LYS A 53 -0.57 11.99 16.79
C LYS A 53 -2.09 12.07 16.60
N SER A 54 -2.55 13.13 15.95
CA SER A 54 -3.94 13.36 15.60
C SER A 54 -3.94 14.19 14.33
N MET A 55 -4.55 13.67 13.28
CA MET A 55 -4.83 14.43 12.08
C MET A 55 -6.04 15.33 12.37
N PRO A 56 -5.94 16.65 12.20
CA PRO A 56 -7.11 17.51 12.14
C PRO A 56 -8.07 16.95 11.08
N HIS A 57 -9.39 16.97 11.33
CA HIS A 57 -10.39 16.33 10.46
C HIS A 57 -10.17 16.57 8.96
N ARG A 58 -9.70 17.77 8.58
CA ARG A 58 -9.37 18.18 7.21
C ARG A 58 -8.13 17.51 6.59
N LYS A 59 -7.09 17.22 7.39
CA LYS A 59 -5.93 16.41 6.94
C LYS A 59 -6.28 14.93 6.97
N LEU A 60 -7.06 14.48 7.95
CA LEU A 60 -7.60 13.11 8.02
C LEU A 60 -8.42 12.78 6.77
N GLN A 61 -9.20 13.73 6.25
CA GLN A 61 -9.88 13.60 4.96
C GLN A 61 -8.91 13.35 3.79
N GLN A 62 -7.70 13.92 3.74
CA GLN A 62 -6.75 13.57 2.67
C GLN A 62 -6.12 12.17 2.80
N PHE A 63 -6.24 11.52 3.95
CA PHE A 63 -5.72 10.16 4.21
C PHE A 63 -6.83 9.09 4.36
N CYS A 64 -8.08 9.51 4.58
CA CYS A 64 -9.25 8.64 4.75
C CYS A 64 -10.35 8.88 3.71
N CYS A 65 -10.35 10.02 3.01
CA CYS A 65 -10.93 10.06 1.68
C CYS A 65 -9.90 9.40 0.79
N ILE A 66 -10.04 8.08 0.64
CA ILE A 66 -9.77 7.50 -0.66
C ILE A 66 -10.51 8.43 -1.63
N ASP A 67 -9.77 9.19 -2.43
CA ASP A 67 -10.37 9.83 -3.59
C ASP A 67 -10.83 8.68 -4.45
N TYR A 68 -12.07 8.24 -4.24
CA TYR A 68 -12.58 7.05 -4.89
C TYR A 68 -12.48 7.19 -6.40
N ASP A 69 -12.37 8.39 -6.95
CA ASP A 69 -12.19 8.56 -8.39
C ASP A 69 -10.80 8.09 -8.86
N SER A 70 -9.73 8.39 -8.12
CA SER A 70 -8.35 8.04 -8.50
C SER A 70 -7.75 6.86 -7.75
N GLU A 71 -8.27 6.50 -6.58
CA GLU A 71 -7.77 5.40 -5.76
C GLU A 71 -8.95 4.54 -5.27
N MET A 72 -8.75 3.24 -5.11
CA MET A 72 -9.74 2.38 -4.46
C MET A 72 -9.00 1.36 -3.63
N SER A 73 -9.40 1.19 -2.37
CA SER A 73 -8.84 0.19 -1.48
C SER A 73 -9.93 -0.63 -0.80
N PHE A 74 -9.74 -1.94 -0.77
CA PHE A 74 -10.53 -2.91 -0.03
C PHE A 74 -9.69 -3.56 1.06
N VAL A 75 -10.32 -3.80 2.20
CA VAL A 75 -9.69 -4.44 3.36
C VAL A 75 -10.49 -5.69 3.73
N ALA A 76 -9.81 -6.83 3.85
CA ALA A 76 -10.37 -8.03 4.48
C ALA A 76 -10.08 -7.99 5.97
N HIS A 77 -11.11 -8.24 6.78
CA HIS A 77 -10.98 -8.38 8.23
C HIS A 77 -11.64 -9.68 8.70
N THR A 78 -11.16 -10.22 9.82
CA THR A 78 -11.79 -11.35 10.49
C THR A 78 -12.99 -10.90 11.32
N LYS A 79 -13.98 -11.78 11.47
CA LYS A 79 -15.18 -11.53 12.30
C LYS A 79 -15.00 -11.87 13.77
N ASP A 80 -13.80 -12.24 14.20
CA ASP A 80 -13.56 -12.64 15.59
C ASP A 80 -13.72 -11.43 16.52
N GLY A 81 -14.63 -11.58 17.49
CA GLY A 81 -15.10 -10.49 18.37
C GLY A 81 -13.97 -9.68 19.03
N VAL A 82 -14.29 -8.45 19.39
CA VAL A 82 -13.44 -7.48 20.12
C VAL A 82 -12.20 -6.95 19.36
N LYS A 83 -11.53 -7.71 18.46
CA LYS A 83 -10.42 -7.19 17.62
C LYS A 83 -10.59 -7.54 16.14
N GLN A 84 -11.04 -6.57 15.35
CA GLN A 84 -11.04 -6.66 13.88
C GLN A 84 -9.60 -6.59 13.36
N ASN A 85 -9.02 -7.75 13.02
CA ASN A 85 -7.69 -7.81 12.44
C ASN A 85 -7.79 -7.72 10.92
N ILE A 86 -7.07 -6.78 10.33
CA ILE A 86 -6.90 -6.70 8.87
C ILE A 86 -6.02 -7.86 8.43
N VAL A 87 -6.56 -8.71 7.56
CA VAL A 87 -5.87 -9.90 7.03
C VAL A 87 -5.56 -9.78 5.54
N GLY A 88 -6.02 -8.72 4.89
CA GLY A 88 -5.76 -8.48 3.49
C GLY A 88 -6.09 -7.06 3.05
N LEU A 89 -5.37 -6.59 2.04
CA LEU A 89 -5.56 -5.33 1.36
C LEU A 89 -5.49 -5.57 -0.14
N GLY A 90 -6.43 -5.03 -0.90
CA GLY A 90 -6.38 -4.96 -2.36
C GLY A 90 -6.70 -3.54 -2.79
N SER A 91 -5.87 -2.94 -3.62
CA SER A 91 -6.04 -1.55 -4.03
C SER A 91 -5.66 -1.30 -5.48
N TYR A 92 -6.20 -0.24 -6.06
CA TYR A 92 -5.70 0.34 -7.30
C TYR A 92 -5.44 1.83 -7.15
N HIS A 93 -4.49 2.36 -7.92
CA HIS A 93 -4.19 3.79 -8.06
C HIS A 93 -4.15 4.19 -9.54
N LEU A 94 -5.05 5.06 -9.96
CA LEU A 94 -5.18 5.58 -11.32
C LEU A 94 -4.01 6.51 -11.64
N ASN A 95 -3.31 6.22 -12.72
CA ASN A 95 -2.40 7.15 -13.36
C ASN A 95 -3.22 8.03 -14.34
N PRO A 96 -3.37 9.35 -14.08
CA PRO A 96 -4.17 10.22 -14.93
C PRO A 96 -3.64 10.36 -16.36
N ALA A 97 -2.32 10.23 -16.55
CA ALA A 97 -1.69 10.39 -17.86
C ALA A 97 -1.99 9.21 -18.79
N THR A 98 -2.01 7.98 -18.27
CA THR A 98 -2.29 6.77 -19.07
C THR A 98 -3.76 6.37 -19.02
N HIS A 99 -4.50 6.90 -18.05
CA HIS A 99 -5.87 6.50 -17.69
C HIS A 99 -5.99 5.01 -17.35
N ARG A 100 -4.91 4.43 -16.81
CA ARG A 100 -4.83 3.06 -16.30
C ARG A 100 -4.49 3.08 -14.82
N ALA A 101 -4.93 2.08 -14.07
CA ALA A 101 -4.65 2.00 -12.65
C ALA A 101 -3.65 0.89 -12.31
N GLU A 102 -2.69 1.22 -11.47
CA GLU A 102 -1.74 0.26 -10.92
C GLU A 102 -2.38 -0.47 -9.74
N ILE A 103 -2.24 -1.79 -9.69
CA ILE A 103 -2.84 -2.61 -8.62
C ILE A 103 -1.83 -3.16 -7.64
N ALA A 104 -2.19 -3.18 -6.36
CA ALA A 104 -1.38 -3.70 -5.27
C ALA A 104 -2.21 -4.57 -4.33
N PHE A 105 -1.64 -5.71 -3.93
CA PHE A 105 -2.27 -6.68 -3.04
C PHE A 105 -1.33 -7.10 -1.91
N MET A 106 -1.91 -7.31 -0.73
CA MET A 106 -1.25 -7.89 0.44
C MET A 106 -2.23 -8.83 1.13
N MET A 107 -1.78 -10.01 1.54
CA MET A 107 -2.59 -10.99 2.26
C MET A 107 -1.74 -11.65 3.34
N ALA A 108 -2.27 -11.75 4.55
CA ALA A 108 -1.66 -12.55 5.61
C ALA A 108 -1.59 -14.02 5.19
N ASP A 109 -0.47 -14.69 5.48
CA ASP A 109 -0.17 -16.05 4.98
C ASP A 109 -1.28 -17.07 5.29
N ALA A 110 -1.84 -17.02 6.51
CA ALA A 110 -2.94 -17.90 6.93
C ALA A 110 -4.26 -17.71 6.13
N TRP A 111 -4.33 -16.66 5.31
CA TRP A 111 -5.49 -16.26 4.51
C TRP A 111 -5.22 -16.28 3.00
N GLN A 112 -4.00 -16.63 2.59
CA GLN A 112 -3.67 -16.89 1.19
C GLN A 112 -4.31 -18.19 0.70
N GLY A 113 -4.48 -18.33 -0.62
CA GLY A 113 -5.06 -19.54 -1.24
C GLY A 113 -6.57 -19.76 -1.00
N LYS A 114 -7.23 -18.94 -0.17
CA LYS A 114 -8.66 -19.06 0.16
C LYS A 114 -9.60 -18.29 -0.79
N GLY A 115 -9.09 -17.77 -1.90
CA GLY A 115 -9.88 -17.03 -2.89
C GLY A 115 -10.21 -15.57 -2.54
N ILE A 116 -9.80 -15.07 -1.36
CA ILE A 116 -10.08 -13.69 -0.91
C ILE A 116 -9.49 -12.64 -1.87
N GLY A 117 -8.22 -12.81 -2.27
CA GLY A 117 -7.58 -11.92 -3.23
C GLY A 117 -8.31 -11.89 -4.58
N THR A 118 -8.77 -13.06 -5.06
CA THR A 118 -9.54 -13.17 -6.31
C THR A 118 -10.85 -12.41 -6.24
N TYR A 119 -11.58 -12.55 -5.13
CA TYR A 119 -12.81 -11.80 -4.89
C TYR A 119 -12.56 -10.28 -4.89
N MET A 120 -11.52 -9.83 -4.19
CA MET A 120 -11.12 -8.42 -4.18
C MET A 120 -10.74 -7.91 -5.57
N MET A 121 -9.96 -8.68 -6.34
CA MET A 121 -9.56 -8.32 -7.70
C MET A 121 -10.78 -8.14 -8.62
N GLN A 122 -11.73 -9.08 -8.58
CA GLN A 122 -12.96 -8.97 -9.38
C GLN A 122 -13.80 -7.76 -8.98
N ALA A 123 -13.88 -7.45 -7.67
CA ALA A 123 -14.56 -6.26 -7.19
C ALA A 123 -13.88 -4.97 -7.68
N LEU A 124 -12.55 -4.90 -7.64
CA LEU A 124 -11.78 -3.76 -8.15
C LEU A 124 -11.99 -3.59 -9.67
N VAL A 125 -11.95 -4.68 -10.45
CA VAL A 125 -12.23 -4.65 -11.89
C VAL A 125 -13.63 -4.08 -12.16
N LYS A 126 -14.65 -4.55 -11.43
CA LYS A 126 -16.03 -4.05 -11.58
C LYS A 126 -16.12 -2.53 -11.33
N ILE A 127 -15.47 -2.05 -10.28
CA ILE A 127 -15.45 -0.62 -9.94
C ILE A 127 -14.69 0.18 -11.01
N ALA A 128 -13.52 -0.29 -11.42
CA ALA A 128 -12.72 0.39 -12.42
C ALA A 128 -13.43 0.49 -13.78
N LYS A 129 -14.17 -0.55 -14.17
CA LYS A 129 -15.05 -0.52 -15.34
C LYS A 129 -16.16 0.53 -15.21
N SER A 130 -16.83 0.61 -14.06
CA SER A 130 -17.85 1.65 -13.82
C SER A 130 -17.29 3.08 -13.86
N LYS A 131 -16.01 3.24 -13.49
CA LYS A 131 -15.27 4.51 -13.54
C LYS A 131 -14.61 4.77 -14.90
N LYS A 132 -14.83 3.92 -15.90
CA LYS A 132 -14.27 4.05 -17.26
C LYS A 132 -12.74 4.08 -17.30
N ILE A 133 -12.07 3.48 -16.33
CA ILE A 133 -10.61 3.30 -16.35
C ILE A 133 -10.26 2.38 -17.53
N LYS A 134 -9.22 2.69 -18.31
CA LYS A 134 -8.86 1.91 -19.52
C LYS A 134 -8.42 0.49 -19.20
N GLY A 135 -7.92 0.25 -18.00
CA GLY A 135 -7.32 -1.02 -17.65
C GLY A 135 -6.45 -0.96 -16.41
N PHE A 136 -5.93 -2.13 -16.03
CA PHE A 136 -4.98 -2.27 -14.93
C PHE A 136 -3.57 -2.55 -15.41
N THR A 137 -2.61 -2.17 -14.59
CA THR A 137 -1.19 -2.50 -14.73
C THR A 137 -0.64 -3.05 -13.42
N ALA A 138 0.33 -3.95 -13.50
CA ALA A 138 1.02 -4.44 -12.31
C ALA A 138 2.43 -4.90 -12.64
N GLU A 139 3.42 -4.47 -11.85
CA GLU A 139 4.73 -5.09 -11.87
C GLU A 139 4.79 -6.21 -10.82
N VAL A 140 5.12 -7.42 -11.28
CA VAL A 140 5.07 -8.62 -10.45
C VAL A 140 6.37 -9.39 -10.62
N MET A 141 7.05 -9.69 -9.52
CA MET A 141 8.24 -10.57 -9.55
C MET A 141 7.87 -11.93 -10.16
N ARG A 142 8.76 -12.48 -10.98
CA ARG A 142 8.51 -13.76 -11.69
C ARG A 142 8.22 -14.94 -10.76
N ASP A 143 8.74 -14.89 -9.54
CA ASP A 143 8.55 -15.94 -8.53
C ASP A 143 7.28 -15.74 -7.68
N ASN A 144 6.56 -14.63 -7.87
CA ASN A 144 5.30 -14.35 -7.17
C ASN A 144 4.12 -15.08 -7.84
N VAL A 145 4.14 -16.41 -7.74
CA VAL A 145 3.13 -17.32 -8.33
C VAL A 145 1.71 -16.94 -7.88
N ALA A 146 1.55 -16.51 -6.63
CA ALA A 146 0.25 -16.10 -6.09
C ALA A 146 -0.34 -14.89 -6.84
N MET A 147 0.48 -13.86 -7.09
CA MET A 147 0.04 -12.67 -7.82
C MET A 147 -0.13 -12.93 -9.31
N ILE A 148 0.72 -13.76 -9.91
CA ILE A 148 0.57 -14.21 -11.32
C ILE A 148 -0.77 -14.93 -11.51
N ALA A 149 -1.10 -15.87 -10.62
CA ALA A 149 -2.38 -16.56 -10.63
C ALA A 149 -3.56 -15.60 -10.38
N LEU A 150 -3.37 -14.54 -9.58
CA LEU A 150 -4.38 -13.53 -9.35
C LEU A 150 -4.70 -12.74 -10.63
N MET A 151 -3.69 -12.34 -11.40
CA MET A 151 -3.86 -11.66 -12.69
C MET A 151 -4.69 -12.49 -13.66
N GLN A 152 -4.41 -13.79 -13.75
CA GLN A 152 -5.14 -14.71 -14.63
C GLN A 152 -6.61 -14.91 -14.20
N LYS A 153 -6.92 -14.77 -12.91
CA LYS A 153 -8.27 -14.95 -12.34
C LYS A 153 -9.08 -13.68 -12.23
N ALA A 154 -8.55 -12.56 -12.71
CA ALA A 154 -9.22 -11.26 -12.68
C ALA A 154 -10.44 -11.16 -13.59
N GLY A 155 -10.66 -12.14 -14.48
CA GLY A 155 -11.79 -12.18 -15.42
C GLY A 155 -11.57 -11.35 -16.70
N VAL A 156 -10.35 -10.85 -16.90
CA VAL A 156 -9.89 -10.15 -18.10
C VAL A 156 -8.54 -10.76 -18.47
N GLU A 157 -8.29 -11.00 -19.76
CA GLU A 157 -7.06 -11.65 -20.22
C GLU A 157 -5.86 -10.71 -20.05
N PRO A 158 -4.86 -11.06 -19.21
CA PRO A 158 -3.71 -10.20 -18.97
C PRO A 158 -2.64 -10.41 -20.05
N LYS A 159 -2.12 -9.32 -20.61
CA LYS A 159 -0.88 -9.34 -21.39
C LYS A 159 0.29 -9.16 -20.43
N SER A 160 1.42 -9.82 -20.70
CA SER A 160 2.63 -9.65 -19.90
C SER A 160 3.84 -9.39 -20.78
N THR A 161 4.76 -8.57 -20.28
CA THR A 161 6.08 -8.35 -20.88
C THR A 161 7.11 -8.38 -19.78
N ILE A 162 8.30 -8.91 -20.06
CA ILE A 162 9.37 -8.95 -19.07
C ILE A 162 10.11 -7.61 -19.11
N VAL A 163 10.18 -6.94 -17.97
CA VAL A 163 10.90 -5.68 -17.78
C VAL A 163 11.71 -5.78 -16.49
N ASN A 164 13.02 -5.54 -16.56
CA ASN A 164 13.92 -5.57 -15.40
C ASN A 164 13.86 -6.84 -14.53
N GLY A 165 13.53 -7.99 -15.14
CA GLY A 165 13.42 -9.26 -14.42
C GLY A 165 12.08 -9.50 -13.72
N SER A 166 11.13 -8.57 -13.84
CA SER A 166 9.72 -8.68 -13.42
C SER A 166 8.79 -8.89 -14.61
N TYR A 167 7.60 -9.43 -14.38
CA TYR A 167 6.48 -9.34 -15.32
C TYR A 167 5.76 -8.01 -15.15
N LEU A 168 5.69 -7.23 -16.22
CA LEU A 168 4.77 -6.10 -16.33
C LEU A 168 3.48 -6.61 -16.96
N PHE A 169 2.44 -6.75 -16.14
CA PHE A 169 1.10 -7.11 -16.58
C PHE A 169 0.33 -5.86 -17.03
N THR A 170 -0.42 -6.01 -18.12
CA THR A 170 -1.38 -5.01 -18.61
C THR A 170 -2.70 -5.71 -18.92
N MET A 171 -3.79 -5.16 -18.41
CA MET A 171 -5.14 -5.66 -18.60
C MET A 171 -5.99 -4.54 -19.18
N ASP A 172 -6.71 -4.81 -20.27
CA ASP A 172 -7.57 -3.84 -20.96
C ASP A 172 -9.04 -4.16 -20.67
N PHE A 173 -9.85 -3.15 -20.32
CA PHE A 173 -11.23 -3.34 -19.85
C PHE A 173 -12.32 -3.17 -20.90
#